data_AF-A0A1V3XLB7-F1
#
_entry.id   AF-A0A1V3XLB7-F1
#
_cell.length_a   1.000
_cell.length_b   1.000
_cell.length_c   1.000
_cell.angle_alpha   90.00
_cell.angle_beta   90.00
_cell.angle_gamma   90.00
#
_symmetry.space_group_name_H-M   'P 1'
#
loop_
_entity.id
_entity.type
_entity.pdbx_description
1 polymer ?
#
loop_
_entity_poly.entity_id
_entity_poly.type
_entity_poly.pdbx_seq_one_letter_code
_entity_poly.pdbx_strand_id
1 'polypeptide(L)'
;MYNCGQNTNQGGPSRAIYGLFPTLDALKKAFNDDIAAVDLMNCPGEGPSPDGWHYDRTPNVTAGMIACGTYKNHPNVIWTNEEKLMLSDVFGDPATIDELHTWWAKYG
;
A
#
# COMPACT_ATOMS: atom_id res chain seq x y z
N MET A 1 9.20 10.43 -7.59
CA MET A 1 9.07 9.37 -6.55
C MET A 1 10.20 9.54 -5.56
N TYR A 2 9.95 9.28 -4.29
CA TYR A 2 10.92 9.32 -3.20
C TYR A 2 11.17 7.90 -2.69
N ASN A 3 12.43 7.51 -2.50
CA ASN A 3 12.80 6.17 -2.05
C ASN A 3 13.24 6.22 -0.59
N CYS A 4 12.69 5.35 0.24
CA CYS A 4 13.07 5.14 1.63
C CYS A 4 13.70 3.75 1.81
N GLY A 5 14.65 3.67 2.74
CA GLY A 5 15.19 2.38 3.22
C GLY A 5 14.34 1.80 4.36
N GLN A 6 14.99 0.95 5.16
CA GLN A 6 14.38 0.18 6.25
C GLN A 6 13.57 1.04 7.22
N ASN A 7 12.33 0.65 7.46
CA ASN A 7 11.48 1.20 8.51
C ASN A 7 11.93 0.68 9.89
N THR A 8 11.85 1.53 10.93
CA THR A 8 12.29 1.19 12.29
C THR A 8 11.19 0.55 13.15
N ASN A 9 9.93 0.57 12.71
CA ASN A 9 8.84 -0.07 13.43
C ASN A 9 8.84 -1.58 13.12
N GLN A 10 8.50 -2.39 14.12
CA GLN A 10 8.34 -3.83 13.95
C GLN A 10 7.31 -4.14 12.85
N GLY A 11 7.63 -5.12 11.99
CA GLY A 11 6.79 -5.51 10.86
C GLY A 11 6.76 -4.49 9.72
N GLY A 12 7.51 -3.39 9.83
CA GLY A 12 7.58 -2.37 8.79
C GLY A 12 8.40 -2.80 7.58
N PRO A 13 8.25 -2.08 6.45
CA PRO A 13 8.92 -2.42 5.21
C PRO A 13 10.44 -2.27 5.29
N SER A 14 11.14 -3.09 4.50
CA SER A 14 12.57 -2.93 4.25
C SER A 14 12.88 -1.84 3.24
N ARG A 15 11.90 -1.52 2.39
CA ARG A 15 11.96 -0.45 1.39
C ARG A 15 10.57 0.13 1.16
N ALA A 16 10.51 1.44 0.91
CA ALA A 16 9.29 2.09 0.46
C ALA A 16 9.58 3.08 -0.69
N ILE A 17 8.61 3.23 -1.58
CA ILE A 17 8.59 4.22 -2.65
C ILE A 17 7.32 5.04 -2.49
N TYR A 18 7.47 6.37 -2.47
CA TYR A 18 6.35 7.30 -2.38
C TYR A 18 6.26 8.16 -3.64
N GLY A 19 5.07 8.24 -4.21
CA GLY A 19 4.74 9.10 -5.35
C GLY A 19 3.73 10.16 -4.96
N LEU A 20 3.95 11.41 -5.38
CA LEU A 20 2.95 12.47 -5.32
C LEU A 20 2.50 12.79 -6.75
N PHE A 21 1.20 12.85 -6.97
CA PHE A 21 0.59 12.99 -8.29
C PHE A 21 -0.15 14.33 -8.42
N PRO A 22 -0.22 14.90 -9.64
CA PRO A 22 -0.83 16.21 -9.85
C PRO A 22 -2.37 16.16 -9.81
N THR A 23 -2.97 14.99 -10.03
CA THR A 23 -4.42 14.79 -10.07
C THR A 23 -4.81 13.40 -9.57
N LEU A 24 -6.08 13.25 -9.19
CA LEU A 24 -6.63 11.96 -8.76
C LEU A 24 -6.59 10.92 -9.89
N ASP A 25 -6.86 11.33 -11.14
CA ASP A 25 -6.80 10.41 -12.29
C ASP A 25 -5.37 9.91 -12.54
N ALA A 26 -4.37 10.78 -12.37
CA ALA A 26 -2.96 10.37 -12.48
C ALA A 26 -2.57 9.39 -11.37
N LEU A 27 -3.04 9.61 -10.14
CA LEU A 27 -2.84 8.70 -9.02
C LEU A 27 -3.49 7.33 -9.28
N LYS A 28 -4.76 7.31 -9.71
CA LYS A 28 -5.50 6.06 -10.01
C LYS A 28 -4.84 5.29 -11.14
N LYS A 29 -4.37 5.98 -12.19
CA LYS A 29 -3.60 5.35 -13.25
C LYS A 29 -2.32 4.72 -12.72
N ALA A 30 -1.55 5.46 -11.92
CA ALA A 30 -0.31 4.95 -11.36
C ALA A 30 -0.52 3.75 -10.45
N PHE A 31 -1.55 3.77 -9.59
CA PHE A 31 -1.93 2.62 -8.77
C PHE A 31 -2.23 1.39 -9.61
N ASN A 32 -3.04 1.53 -10.66
CA ASN A 32 -3.37 0.42 -11.55
C ASN A 32 -2.16 -0.12 -12.33
N ASP A 33 -1.27 0.77 -12.77
CA ASP A 33 -0.02 0.38 -13.44
C ASP A 33 0.90 -0.39 -12.48
N ASP A 34 0.95 0.00 -11.20
CA ASP A 34 1.81 -0.58 -10.17
C ASP A 34 1.34 -1.99 -9.78
N ILE A 35 0.06 -2.13 -9.43
CA ILE A 35 -0.51 -3.43 -9.04
C ILE A 35 -0.54 -4.45 -10.18
N ALA A 36 -0.47 -4.00 -11.45
CA ALA A 36 -0.35 -4.89 -12.60
C ALA A 36 1.00 -5.63 -12.67
N ALA A 37 2.01 -5.17 -11.93
CA ALA A 37 3.32 -5.82 -11.82
C ALA A 37 3.41 -6.76 -10.59
N VAL A 38 2.33 -6.90 -9.81
CA VAL A 38 2.29 -7.61 -8.55
C VAL A 38 1.45 -8.88 -8.68
N ASP A 39 1.91 -9.97 -8.08
CA ASP A 39 1.10 -11.18 -7.91
C ASP A 39 0.12 -10.93 -6.75
N LEU A 40 -1.09 -10.47 -7.08
CA LEU A 40 -2.10 -10.07 -6.12
C LEU A 40 -2.61 -11.24 -5.28
N MET A 41 -2.83 -10.96 -4.00
CA MET A 41 -3.47 -11.88 -3.05
C MET A 41 -4.46 -11.12 -2.17
N ASN A 42 -5.18 -11.84 -1.33
CA ASN A 42 -6.05 -11.20 -0.36
C ASN A 42 -5.22 -10.39 0.65
N CYS A 43 -5.65 -9.17 0.95
CA CYS A 43 -5.13 -8.44 2.09
C CYS A 43 -5.54 -9.14 3.40
N PRO A 44 -4.59 -9.39 4.31
CA PRO A 44 -4.86 -10.03 5.60
C PRO A 44 -5.99 -9.34 6.37
N GLY A 45 -7.01 -10.09 6.77
CA GLY A 45 -8.13 -9.55 7.56
C GLY A 45 -9.15 -8.69 6.81
N GLU A 46 -8.94 -8.36 5.53
CA GLU A 46 -9.86 -7.54 4.73
C GLU A 46 -10.56 -8.36 3.65
N GLY A 47 -9.81 -8.91 2.68
CA GLY A 47 -10.41 -9.59 1.53
C GLY A 47 -9.59 -9.48 0.25
N PRO A 48 -10.22 -9.67 -0.92
CA PRO A 48 -9.55 -9.61 -2.22
C PRO A 48 -8.92 -8.24 -2.51
N SER A 49 -7.75 -8.25 -3.15
CA SER A 49 -7.09 -7.02 -3.64
C SER A 49 -7.42 -6.74 -5.12
N PRO A 50 -7.49 -5.47 -5.55
CA PRO A 50 -7.48 -4.26 -4.71
C PRO A 50 -8.84 -4.00 -4.05
N ASP A 51 -8.85 -3.25 -2.95
CA ASP A 51 -10.07 -2.76 -2.29
C ASP A 51 -9.91 -1.31 -1.80
N GLY A 52 -11.02 -0.68 -1.43
CA GLY A 52 -11.02 0.64 -0.79
C GLY A 52 -10.70 0.54 0.70
N TRP A 53 -9.92 1.49 1.23
CA TRP A 53 -9.68 1.63 2.67
C TRP A 53 -10.25 2.93 3.22
N HIS A 54 -10.48 2.97 4.53
CA HIS A 54 -11.02 4.13 5.25
C HIS A 54 -10.35 4.28 6.62
N TYR A 55 -10.39 5.48 7.20
CA TYR A 55 -10.01 5.65 8.60
C TYR A 55 -11.11 5.17 9.54
N ASP A 56 -10.76 4.62 10.70
CA ASP A 56 -11.71 4.18 11.74
C ASP A 56 -12.71 5.27 12.17
N ARG A 57 -12.25 6.53 12.19
CA ARG A 57 -13.09 7.69 12.54
C ARG A 57 -14.13 8.04 11.48
N THR A 58 -13.97 7.57 10.25
CA THR A 58 -14.83 7.87 9.09
C THR A 58 -15.04 6.61 8.24
N PRO A 59 -15.68 5.56 8.78
CA PRO A 59 -15.74 4.24 8.14
C PRO A 59 -16.57 4.22 6.85
N ASN A 60 -17.43 5.22 6.65
CA ASN A 60 -18.26 5.34 5.45
C ASN A 60 -17.63 6.23 4.36
N VAL A 61 -16.37 6.64 4.53
CA VAL A 61 -15.66 7.52 3.59
C VAL A 61 -14.37 6.83 3.17
N THR A 62 -14.36 6.36 1.92
CA THR A 62 -13.14 5.82 1.29
C THR A 62 -12.06 6.89 1.23
N ALA A 63 -10.90 6.59 1.82
CA ALA A 63 -9.73 7.47 1.85
C ALA A 63 -8.73 7.14 0.72
N GLY A 64 -8.79 5.92 0.18
CA GLY A 64 -8.07 5.52 -1.01
C GLY A 64 -8.21 4.04 -1.30
N MET A 65 -7.26 3.50 -2.06
CA MET A 65 -7.21 2.10 -2.49
C MET A 65 -6.01 1.40 -1.84
N ILE A 66 -6.14 0.11 -1.60
CA ILE A 66 -5.05 -0.77 -1.14
C ILE A 66 -5.01 -2.04 -1.99
N ALA A 67 -3.82 -2.59 -2.19
CA ALA A 67 -3.57 -3.90 -2.75
C ALA A 67 -2.44 -4.60 -2.00
N CYS A 68 -2.62 -5.90 -1.75
CA CYS A 68 -1.62 -6.78 -1.16
C CYS A 68 -1.20 -7.85 -2.16
N GLY A 69 0.07 -8.24 -2.12
CA GLY A 69 0.61 -9.21 -3.05
C GLY A 69 2.06 -9.52 -2.79
N THR A 70 2.69 -10.10 -3.80
CA THR A 70 4.14 -10.26 -3.84
C THR A 70 4.72 -9.65 -5.10
N TYR A 71 5.82 -8.92 -4.94
CA TYR A 71 6.63 -8.42 -6.04
C TYR A 71 7.99 -9.12 -6.00
N LYS A 72 8.33 -9.85 -7.07
CA LYS A 72 9.58 -10.64 -7.14
C LYS A 72 9.79 -11.57 -5.93
N ASN A 73 8.73 -12.24 -5.49
CA ASN A 73 8.70 -13.12 -4.32
C ASN A 73 8.88 -12.44 -2.95
N HIS A 74 8.77 -11.11 -2.87
CA HIS A 74 8.77 -10.36 -1.61
C HIS A 74 7.37 -9.81 -1.30
N PRO A 75 6.89 -9.85 -0.05
CA PRO A 75 5.64 -9.23 0.35
C PRO A 75 5.58 -7.76 -0.06
N ASN A 76 4.44 -7.34 -0.58
CA ASN A 76 4.24 -6.00 -1.09
C ASN A 76 2.85 -5.48 -0.73
N VAL A 77 2.79 -4.25 -0.23
CA VAL A 77 1.55 -3.52 0.02
C VAL A 77 1.63 -2.20 -0.72
N ILE A 78 0.67 -1.97 -1.61
CA ILE A 78 0.55 -0.72 -2.36
C ILE A 78 -0.74 -0.06 -1.91
N TRP A 79 -0.70 1.22 -1.55
CA TRP A 79 -1.91 1.97 -1.24
C TRP A 79 -1.84 3.41 -1.71
N THR A 80 -3.01 4.01 -1.87
CA THR A 80 -3.16 5.41 -2.17
C THR A 80 -3.77 6.18 -1.01
N ASN A 81 -3.44 7.46 -0.91
CA ASN A 81 -4.19 8.43 -0.13
C ASN A 81 -4.72 9.48 -1.12
N GLU A 82 -6.02 9.41 -1.43
CA GLU A 82 -6.61 10.21 -2.51
C GLU A 82 -6.66 11.70 -2.18
N GLU A 83 -6.91 12.06 -0.92
CA GLU A 83 -6.89 13.47 -0.46
C GLU A 83 -5.51 14.10 -0.63
N LYS A 84 -4.45 13.32 -0.37
CA LYS A 84 -3.06 13.76 -0.49
C LYS A 84 -2.46 13.52 -1.87
N LEU A 85 -3.22 12.96 -2.82
CA LEU A 85 -2.74 12.56 -4.14
C LEU A 85 -1.45 11.70 -4.09
N MET A 86 -1.36 10.82 -3.11
CA MET A 86 -0.14 10.07 -2.78
C MET A 86 -0.32 8.57 -3.04
N LEU A 87 0.71 7.94 -3.63
CA LEU A 87 0.87 6.50 -3.72
C LEU A 87 2.04 6.07 -2.85
N SER A 88 1.87 4.98 -2.13
CA SER A 88 2.92 4.31 -1.39
C SER A 88 3.01 2.86 -1.85
N ASP A 89 4.23 2.43 -2.16
CA ASP A 89 4.58 1.08 -2.58
C ASP A 89 5.68 0.57 -1.65
N VAL A 90 5.36 -0.42 -0.81
CA VAL A 90 6.25 -0.87 0.26
C VAL A 90 6.53 -2.37 0.18
N PHE A 91 7.75 -2.74 0.52
CA PHE A 91 8.27 -4.10 0.36
C PHE A 91 8.71 -4.68 1.69
N GLY A 92 8.34 -5.92 1.95
CA GLY A 92 8.76 -6.70 3.12
C GLY A 92 10.00 -7.55 2.83
N ASP A 93 11.00 -7.42 3.69
CA ASP A 93 12.13 -8.37 3.79
C ASP A 93 12.87 -8.13 5.12
N PRO A 94 12.72 -8.96 6.17
CA PRO A 94 12.04 -10.25 6.21
C PRO A 94 10.54 -10.18 6.53
N ALA A 95 9.97 -8.98 6.67
CA ALA A 95 8.57 -8.80 7.07
C ALA A 95 7.62 -9.56 6.12
N THR A 96 6.72 -10.34 6.71
CA THR A 96 5.66 -11.07 5.99
C THR A 96 4.54 -10.13 5.53
N ILE A 97 3.64 -10.62 4.67
CA ILE A 97 2.49 -9.81 4.23
C ILE A 97 1.55 -9.45 5.39
N ASP A 98 1.37 -10.35 6.37
CA ASP A 98 0.55 -10.11 7.57
C ASP A 98 1.17 -9.01 8.44
N GLU A 99 2.49 -9.05 8.63
CA GLU A 99 3.21 -8.02 9.39
C GLU A 99 3.17 -6.67 8.69
N LEU A 100 3.35 -6.66 7.37
CA LEU A 100 3.38 -5.45 6.56
C LEU A 100 2.00 -4.78 6.49
N HIS A 101 0.93 -5.57 6.32
CA HIS A 101 -0.45 -5.08 6.36
C HIS A 101 -0.81 -4.58 7.77
N THR A 102 -0.42 -5.30 8.83
CA THR A 102 -0.60 -4.82 10.22
C THR A 102 0.13 -3.51 10.49
N TRP A 103 1.35 -3.36 9.97
CA TRP A 103 2.10 -2.12 10.06
C TRP A 103 1.40 -0.98 9.31
N TRP A 104 0.90 -1.24 8.10
CA TRP A 104 0.14 -0.27 7.31
C TRP A 104 -1.13 0.16 8.03
N ALA A 105 -1.93 -0.77 8.56
CA ALA A 105 -3.16 -0.46 9.27
C ALA A 105 -2.93 0.46 10.50
N LYS A 106 -1.71 0.45 11.07
CA LYS A 106 -1.33 1.27 12.21
C LYS A 106 -0.72 2.62 11.85
N TYR A 107 -0.01 2.74 10.73
CA TYR A 107 0.82 3.90 10.42
C TYR A 107 0.62 4.50 9.01
N GLY A 108 -0.20 3.87 8.17
CA GLY A 108 -0.43 4.20 6.76
C GLY A 108 -1.29 5.42 6.48
#